data_AF-A0A7X4JNI6-F1
#
_entry.id   AF-A0A7X4JNI6-F1
#
_cell.length_a   1.000
_cell.length_b   1.000
_cell.length_c   1.000
_cell.angle_alpha   90.00
_cell.angle_beta   90.00
_cell.angle_gamma   90.00
#
_symmetry.space_group_name_H-M   'P 1'
#
loop_
_entity.id
_entity.type
_entity.pdbx_description
1 polymer ?
#
loop_
_entity_poly.entity_id
_entity_poly.type
_entity_poly.pdbx_seq_one_letter_code
_entity_poly.pdbx_strand_id
1 'polypeptide(L)' 'MITIAERLQKLPPYLFVDIRQKMQAAQARGVDVISLGIGDPDIPTPDPVVERLVHT' A
#
# COMPACT_ATOMS: atom_id res chain seq x y z
N MET A 1 12.53 -13.30 27.20
CA MET A 1 11.72 -12.13 26.76
C MET A 1 12.39 -11.56 25.53
N ILE A 2 11.66 -11.40 24.43
CA ILE A 2 12.19 -10.77 23.22
C ILE A 2 12.09 -9.27 23.41
N THR A 3 13.23 -8.60 23.47
CA THR A 3 13.30 -7.13 23.56
C THR A 3 13.34 -6.57 22.15
N ILE A 4 12.36 -5.74 21.79
CA ILE A 4 12.32 -5.07 20.49
C ILE A 4 13.35 -3.93 20.48
N ALA A 5 14.05 -3.75 19.37
CA ALA A 5 15.03 -2.68 19.20
C ALA A 5 14.42 -1.29 19.43
N GLU A 6 15.13 -0.40 20.12
CA GLU A 6 14.66 0.97 20.44
C GLU A 6 14.21 1.76 19.20
N ARG A 7 14.85 1.54 18.04
CA ARG A 7 14.49 2.21 16.79
C ARG A 7 13.05 1.91 16.35
N LEU A 8 12.57 0.69 16.60
CA LEU A 8 11.22 0.27 16.23
C LEU A 8 10.17 0.92 17.14
N GLN A 9 10.53 1.21 18.39
CA GLN A 9 9.64 1.91 19.33
C GLN A 9 9.41 3.38 18.94
N LYS A 10 10.27 3.94 18.10
CA LYS A 10 10.18 5.33 17.61
C LYS A 10 9.44 5.45 16.28
N LEU A 11 9.05 4.34 15.64
CA LEU A 11 8.33 4.39 14.38
C LEU A 11 6.92 4.95 14.63
N PRO A 12 6.49 5.99 13.89
CA PRO A 12 5.13 6.47 13.98
C PRO A 12 4.15 5.40 13.46
N PRO A 13 2.87 5.46 13.85
CA PRO A 13 1.83 4.63 13.24
C PRO A 13 1.82 4.77 11.71
N TYR A 14 1.53 3.66 11.02
CA TYR A 14 1.45 3.67 9.56
C TYR A 14 0.20 4.42 9.11
N LEU A 15 0.40 5.66 8.63
CA LEU A 15 -0.65 6.61 8.25
C LEU A 15 -1.74 6.03 7.34
N PHE A 16 -1.37 5.12 6.41
CA PHE A 16 -2.32 4.58 5.44
C PHE A 16 -3.30 3.55 6.01
N VAL A 17 -3.08 3.03 7.23
CA VAL A 17 -4.03 2.10 7.87
C VAL A 17 -5.37 2.79 8.10
N ASP A 18 -5.34 3.96 8.75
CA ASP A 18 -6.54 4.70 9.11
C ASP A 18 -7.28 5.22 7.87
N ILE A 19 -6.53 5.65 6.86
CA ILE A 19 -7.08 6.10 5.57
C ILE A 19 -7.83 4.95 4.90
N ARG A 20 -7.22 3.76 4.84
CA ARG A 20 -7.84 2.57 4.24
C ARG A 20 -9.12 2.16 4.97
N GLN A 21 -9.13 2.20 6.29
CA GLN A 21 -10.33 1.89 7.09
C GLN A 21 -11.47 2.89 6.78
N LYS A 22 -11.16 4.19 6.68
CA LYS A 22 -12.15 5.22 6.33
C LYS A 22 -12.70 5.04 4.91
N MET A 23 -11.84 4.71 3.94
CA MET A 23 -12.24 4.41 2.57
C MET A 23 -13.19 3.21 2.52
N GLN A 24 -12.85 2.11 3.19
CA GLN A 24 -13.69 0.90 3.25
C GLN A 24 -15.06 1.20 3.90
N ALA A 25 -15.08 1.95 5.00
CA ALA A 25 -16.32 2.35 5.65
C ALA A 25 -17.19 3.24 4.77
N ALA A 26 -16.60 4.13 3.97
CA ALA A 26 -17.32 4.96 3.01
C ALA A 26 -17.90 4.12 1.86
N GLN A 27 -17.10 3.21 1.29
CA GLN A 27 -17.55 2.27 0.26
C GLN A 27 -18.71 1.40 0.76
N ALA A 28 -18.64 0.90 1.99
CA ALA A 28 -19.73 0.12 2.61
C ALA A 28 -21.04 0.91 2.78
N ARG A 29 -20.97 2.24 2.84
CA ARG A 29 -22.16 3.13 2.83
C ARG A 29 -22.66 3.46 1.43
N GLY A 30 -22.07 2.88 0.38
CA GLY A 30 -22.41 3.16 -1.01
C GLY A 30 -21.81 4.45 -1.57
N VAL A 31 -20.80 5.02 -0.90
CA VAL A 31 -20.07 6.19 -1.43
C VAL A 31 -19.12 5.74 -2.53
N ASP A 32 -19.16 6.40 -3.68
CA ASP A 32 -18.15 6.25 -4.72
C ASP A 32 -16.84 6.92 -4.28
N VAL A 33 -15.80 6.12 -4.06
CA VAL A 33 -14.51 6.58 -3.52
C VAL A 33 -13.46 6.55 -4.62
N ILE A 34 -13.03 7.74 -5.06
CA ILE A 34 -11.93 7.91 -6.01
C ILE A 34 -10.62 8.05 -5.23
N SER A 35 -9.69 7.12 -5.42
CA SER A 35 -8.39 7.11 -4.75
C SER A 35 -7.33 7.82 -5.59
N LEU A 36 -6.88 9.00 -5.14
CA LEU A 36 -5.76 9.75 -5.73
C LEU A 36 -4.52 9.79 -4.81
N GLY A 37 -4.51 8.95 -3.76
CA GLY A 37 -3.52 9.00 -2.68
C GLY A 37 -2.37 7.99 -2.80
N ILE A 38 -2.40 7.08 -3.77
CA ILE A 38 -1.36 6.06 -4.01
C ILE A 38 -0.73 6.34 -5.37
N GLY A 39 0.59 6.42 -5.41
CA GLY A 39 1.38 6.69 -6.63
C GLY A 39 1.84 5.44 -7.37
N ASP A 40 1.23 4.29 -7.07
CA ASP A 40 1.54 3.04 -7.75
C ASP A 40 0.90 3.08 -9.15
N PRO A 41 1.64 2.70 -10.21
CA PRO A 41 1.08 2.62 -11.56
C PRO A 41 -0.11 1.65 -11.62
N ASP A 42 -1.13 2.03 -12.37
CA ASP A 42 -2.28 1.18 -12.72
C ASP A 42 -2.01 0.31 -13.96
N ILE A 43 -0.97 0.67 -14.73
CA ILE A 43 -0.51 -0.06 -15.92
C ILE A 43 0.49 -1.16 -15.57
N PRO A 44 0.55 -2.26 -16.33
CA PRO A 44 1.51 -3.34 -16.10
C PRO A 44 2.96 -2.88 -16.35
N THR A 45 3.90 -3.63 -15.78
CA THR A 45 5.32 -3.49 -16.12
C THR A 45 5.53 -3.78 -17.62
N PRO A 46 6.39 -3.02 -18.33
CA PRO A 46 6.65 -3.25 -19.75
C PRO A 46 7.13 -4.67 -20.08
N ASP A 47 6.61 -5.24 -21.16
CA ASP A 47 6.88 -6.61 -21.60
C ASP A 47 8.38 -6.94 -21.70
N PRO A 48 9.27 -6.09 -22.27
CA PRO A 48 10.69 -6.42 -22.37
C PRO A 48 11.38 -6.65 -21.02
N VAL A 49 10.89 -6.00 -19.96
CA VAL A 49 11.43 -6.16 -18.59
C VAL A 49 10.99 -7.50 -18.01
N VAL A 50 9.73 -7.84 -18.19
CA VAL A 50 9.15 -9.12 -17.72
C VAL A 50 9.78 -10.30 -18.48
N GLU A 51 9.91 -10.17 -19.80
CA GLU A 51 10.57 -11.17 -20.65
C GLU A 51 12.01 -11.42 -20.21
N ARG A 52 12.78 -10.37 -19.88
CA ARG A 52 14.16 -10.55 -19.39
C ARG A 52 14.21 -11.28 -18.05
N LEU A 53 13.28 -11.00 -17.14
CA LEU A 53 13.23 -11.61 -15.81
C LEU A 53 13.02 -13.13 -15.89
N VAL A 54 12.13 -13.60 -16.75
CA VAL A 54 11.73 -15.02 -16.81
C VAL A 54 12.71 -15.94 -17.55
N HIS A 55 13.66 -15.39 -18.31
CA HIS A 55 14.64 -16.15 -19.10
C HIS A 55 16.04 -16.19 -18.45
N THR A 56 16.13 -16.39 -17.13
CA THR A 56 17.41 -16.57 -16.42
C THR A 56 17.92 -18.01 -16.53
#